data_AF-A0A7S3H6V9-F1
#
_entry.id   AF-A0A7S3H6V9-F1
#
_cell.length_a   1.000
_cell.length_b   1.000
_cell.length_c   1.000
_cell.angle_alpha   90.00
_cell.angle_beta   90.00
_cell.angle_gamma   90.00
#
_symmetry.space_group_name_H-M   'P 1'
#
loop_
_entity.id
_entity.type
_entity.pdbx_description
1 polymer ?
#
loop_
_entity_poly.entity_id
_entity_poly.type
_entity_poly.pdbx_seq_one_letter_code
_entity_poly.pdbx_strand_id
1 'polypeptide(L)'
;ALAAARAKLESLATDNGKNKKAFREDLLRIARTTLSSKLLKHEKEHFATLAVDAVLRLQGKPNLDYIQVLKKAGASLKDSFLEEGFILEKKIGVGMPKVLEDCRIMVANCQMDTDKIKIYGARVKVDSFE
;
A
#
# COMPACT_ATOMS: atom_id res chain seq x y z
N ALA A 1 19.49 24.84 -28.09
CA ALA A 1 18.00 24.89 -28.10
C ALA A 1 17.38 24.18 -26.89
N LEU A 2 17.61 22.88 -26.71
CA LEU A 2 16.96 22.06 -25.66
C LEU A 2 17.27 22.55 -24.22
N ALA A 3 18.51 22.96 -23.96
CA ALA A 3 18.91 23.52 -22.66
C ALA A 3 18.22 24.86 -22.35
N ALA A 4 18.10 25.76 -23.34
CA ALA A 4 17.41 27.03 -23.18
C ALA A 4 15.89 26.86 -22.94
N ALA A 5 15.28 25.86 -23.57
CA ALA A 5 13.88 25.51 -23.36
C ALA A 5 13.64 24.95 -21.94
N ARG A 6 14.52 24.08 -21.44
CA ARG A 6 14.45 23.57 -20.06
C ARG A 6 14.58 24.68 -19.02
N ALA A 7 15.59 25.55 -19.16
CA ALA A 7 15.78 26.67 -18.25
C ALA A 7 14.56 27.61 -18.20
N LYS A 8 13.91 27.83 -19.35
CA LYS A 8 12.69 28.64 -19.40
C LYS A 8 11.50 27.94 -18.75
N LEU A 9 11.36 26.63 -18.91
CA LEU A 9 10.32 25.84 -18.22
C LEU A 9 10.55 25.82 -16.70
N GLU A 10 11.78 25.68 -16.23
CA GLU A 10 12.13 25.77 -14.81
C GLU A 10 11.80 27.16 -14.25
N SER A 11 12.07 28.23 -14.99
CA SER A 11 11.71 29.59 -14.56
C SER A 11 10.20 29.86 -14.47
N LEU A 12 9.40 29.08 -15.21
CA LEU A 12 7.94 29.15 -15.21
C LEU A 12 7.29 28.18 -14.23
N ALA A 13 8.06 27.23 -13.68
CA ALA A 13 7.54 26.22 -12.78
C ALA A 13 7.22 26.85 -11.42
N THR A 14 5.93 26.89 -11.09
CA THR A 14 5.47 27.31 -9.76
C THR A 14 5.55 26.12 -8.82
N ASP A 15 6.47 26.17 -7.85
CA ASP A 15 6.56 25.17 -6.77
C ASP A 15 5.84 25.67 -5.51
N ASN A 16 4.74 25.02 -5.17
CA ASN A 16 3.96 25.27 -3.96
C ASN A 16 4.36 24.37 -2.78
N GLY A 17 5.51 23.67 -2.84
CA GLY A 17 5.95 22.67 -1.87
C GLY A 17 6.08 23.19 -0.42
N LYS A 18 6.24 24.49 -0.21
CA LYS A 18 6.30 25.11 1.13
C LYS A 18 4.93 25.21 1.81
N ASN A 19 3.84 25.26 1.04
CA ASN A 19 2.48 25.43 1.54
C ASN A 19 1.70 24.12 1.46
N LYS A 20 1.51 23.43 2.59
CA LYS A 20 0.83 22.12 2.65
C LYS A 20 -0.58 22.12 2.02
N LYS A 21 -1.35 23.21 2.17
CA LYS A 21 -2.71 23.32 1.60
C LYS A 21 -2.67 23.45 0.07
N ALA A 22 -1.91 24.41 -0.44
CA ALA A 22 -1.75 24.64 -1.87
C ALA A 22 -1.13 23.41 -2.57
N PHE A 23 -0.15 22.77 -1.94
CA PHE A 23 0.46 21.54 -2.44
C PHE A 23 -0.55 20.40 -2.58
N ARG A 24 -1.44 20.21 -1.59
CA ARG A 24 -2.50 19.19 -1.68
C ARG A 24 -3.48 19.50 -2.82
N GLU A 25 -3.87 20.76 -3.00
CA GLU A 25 -4.76 21.17 -4.09
C GLU A 25 -4.14 20.94 -5.47
N ASP A 26 -2.84 21.23 -5.61
CA ASP A 26 -2.09 20.95 -6.84
C ASP A 26 -2.02 19.45 -7.14
N LEU A 27 -1.73 18.63 -6.13
CA LEU A 27 -1.74 17.17 -6.26
C LEU A 27 -3.13 16.63 -6.66
N LEU A 28 -4.20 17.17 -6.07
CA LEU A 28 -5.58 16.81 -6.45
C LEU A 28 -5.86 17.18 -7.89
N ARG A 29 -5.44 18.35 -8.35
CA ARG A 29 -5.61 18.79 -9.75
C ARG A 29 -4.87 17.88 -10.73
N ILE A 30 -3.65 17.46 -10.38
CA ILE A 30 -2.85 16.51 -11.17
C ILE A 30 -3.57 15.15 -11.22
N ALA A 31 -3.97 14.62 -10.08
CA ALA A 31 -4.69 13.35 -9.98
C ALA A 31 -6.00 13.35 -10.79
N ARG A 32 -6.82 14.40 -10.65
CA ARG A 32 -8.07 14.56 -11.43
C ARG A 32 -7.82 14.57 -12.93
N THR A 33 -6.79 15.26 -13.39
CA THR A 33 -6.45 15.35 -14.83
C THR A 33 -6.02 13.99 -15.37
N THR A 34 -5.17 13.25 -14.65
CA THR A 34 -4.69 11.93 -15.07
C THR A 34 -5.77 10.84 -15.08
N LEU A 35 -6.75 10.92 -14.17
CA LEU A 35 -7.86 9.97 -14.09
C LEU A 35 -8.98 10.26 -15.09
N SER A 36 -9.05 11.48 -15.63
CA SER A 36 -10.14 11.91 -16.53
C SER A 36 -10.18 11.17 -17.87
N SER A 37 -9.07 10.55 -18.28
CA SER A 37 -8.97 9.77 -19.52
C SER A 37 -9.28 8.27 -19.36
N LYS A 38 -9.63 7.82 -18.15
CA LYS A 38 -9.89 6.40 -17.84
C LYS A 38 -11.38 6.14 -17.55
N LEU A 39 -11.74 4.86 -17.45
CA LEU A 39 -13.10 4.39 -17.09
C LEU A 39 -13.64 5.01 -15.78
N LEU A 40 -12.73 5.48 -14.92
CA LEU A 40 -12.99 6.12 -13.62
C LEU A 40 -13.51 7.56 -13.75
N LYS A 41 -13.84 8.06 -14.95
CA LYS A 41 -14.24 9.45 -15.21
C LYS A 41 -15.43 9.91 -14.34
N HIS A 42 -16.37 9.02 -14.07
CA HIS A 42 -17.57 9.33 -13.26
C HIS A 42 -17.24 9.60 -11.79
N GLU A 43 -16.16 9.00 -11.27
CA GLU A 43 -15.76 9.05 -9.85
C GLU A 43 -14.32 9.55 -9.69
N LYS A 44 -13.87 10.37 -10.64
CA LYS A 44 -12.50 10.92 -10.64
C LYS A 44 -12.17 11.70 -9.37
N GLU A 45 -13.18 12.29 -8.74
CA GLU A 45 -13.02 13.07 -7.52
C GLU A 45 -12.63 12.17 -6.34
N HIS A 46 -13.39 11.08 -6.16
CA HIS A 46 -13.18 10.10 -5.09
C HIS A 46 -11.84 9.37 -5.23
N PHE A 47 -11.52 8.91 -6.44
CA PHE A 47 -10.23 8.25 -6.67
C PHE A 47 -9.04 9.21 -6.61
N ALA A 48 -9.24 10.50 -6.94
CA ALA A 48 -8.19 11.51 -6.79
C ALA A 48 -7.89 11.79 -5.32
N THR A 49 -8.90 11.94 -4.46
CA THR A 49 -8.69 12.14 -3.02
C THR A 49 -8.01 10.92 -2.39
N LEU A 50 -8.47 9.71 -2.71
CA LEU A 50 -7.85 8.47 -2.24
C LEU A 50 -6.36 8.36 -2.62
N ALA A 51 -6.03 8.66 -3.89
CA ALA A 51 -4.65 8.59 -4.36
C ALA A 51 -3.75 9.63 -3.68
N VAL A 52 -4.23 10.87 -3.53
CA VAL A 52 -3.46 11.94 -2.87
C VAL A 52 -3.27 11.64 -1.39
N ASP A 53 -4.32 11.15 -0.71
CA ASP A 53 -4.24 10.82 0.71
C ASP A 53 -3.31 9.63 0.97
N ALA A 54 -3.32 8.61 0.10
CA ALA A 54 -2.38 7.50 0.17
C ALA A 54 -0.93 7.99 0.02
N VAL A 55 -0.64 8.83 -0.98
CA VAL A 55 0.71 9.34 -1.24
C VAL A 55 1.19 10.27 -0.12
N LEU A 56 0.33 11.12 0.42
CA LEU A 56 0.69 12.00 1.54
C LEU A 56 1.05 11.22 2.81
N ARG A 57 0.43 10.04 3.04
CA ARG A 57 0.78 9.16 4.17
C ARG A 57 2.19 8.55 4.06
N LEU A 58 2.74 8.41 2.85
CA LEU A 58 4.10 7.87 2.65
C LEU A 58 5.22 8.84 3.06
N GLN A 59 4.89 10.09 3.40
CA GLN A 59 5.83 11.12 3.89
C GLN A 59 7.10 11.27 3.03
N GLY A 60 6.96 11.19 1.70
CA GLY A 60 8.06 11.44 0.76
C GLY A 60 8.93 10.22 0.43
N LYS A 61 8.56 9.00 0.86
CA LYS A 61 9.17 7.78 0.32
C LYS A 61 8.63 7.51 -1.09
N PRO A 62 9.49 7.40 -2.12
CA PRO A 62 9.04 7.25 -3.51
C PRO A 62 8.58 5.83 -3.87
N ASN A 63 8.72 4.85 -2.97
CA ASN A 63 8.36 3.46 -3.26
C ASN A 63 6.85 3.26 -3.23
N LEU A 64 6.29 2.94 -4.39
CA LEU A 64 4.88 2.61 -4.58
C LEU A 64 4.51 1.25 -3.97
N ASP A 65 5.49 0.39 -3.69
CA ASP A 65 5.28 -0.95 -3.10
C ASP A 65 4.68 -0.90 -1.68
N TYR A 66 4.74 0.25 -1.01
CA TYR A 66 4.09 0.46 0.29
C TYR A 66 2.57 0.65 0.19
N ILE A 67 2.04 0.96 -1.00
CA ILE A 67 0.61 1.12 -1.24
C ILE A 67 0.06 -0.21 -1.75
N GLN A 68 -0.54 -0.99 -0.86
CA GLN A 68 -1.17 -2.25 -1.23
C GLN A 68 -2.57 -2.02 -1.80
N VAL A 69 -2.77 -2.36 -3.07
CA VAL A 69 -4.09 -2.30 -3.73
C VAL A 69 -4.75 -3.66 -3.66
N LEU A 70 -5.73 -3.81 -2.76
CA LEU A 70 -6.54 -5.02 -2.63
C LEU A 70 -7.81 -4.90 -3.48
N LYS A 71 -8.03 -5.87 -4.36
CA LYS A 71 -9.25 -5.94 -5.20
C LYS A 71 -10.13 -7.06 -4.69
N LYS A 72 -11.31 -6.72 -4.21
CA LYS A 72 -12.36 -7.69 -3.85
C LYS A 72 -13.50 -7.56 -4.84
N ALA A 73 -14.00 -8.71 -5.30
CA ALA A 73 -15.15 -8.75 -6.19
C ALA A 73 -16.44 -8.50 -5.38
N GLY A 74 -17.32 -7.67 -5.92
CA GLY A 74 -18.55 -7.23 -5.26
C GLY A 74 -18.55 -5.72 -5.01
N ALA A 75 -19.75 -5.13 -4.89
CA ALA A 75 -20.00 -3.70 -4.68
C ALA A 75 -19.68 -2.78 -5.89
N SER A 76 -19.92 -1.48 -5.72
CA SER A 76 -19.66 -0.44 -6.72
C SER A 76 -18.24 0.11 -6.60
N LEU A 77 -17.75 0.77 -7.66
CA LEU A 77 -16.47 1.48 -7.62
C LEU A 77 -16.42 2.55 -6.52
N LYS A 78 -17.57 3.16 -6.19
CA LYS A 78 -17.74 4.14 -5.10
C LYS A 78 -17.39 3.59 -3.73
N ASP A 79 -17.55 2.29 -3.55
CA ASP A 79 -17.33 1.63 -2.26
C ASP A 79 -15.84 1.35 -2.02
N SER A 80 -14.96 1.74 -2.95
CA SER A 80 -13.51 1.71 -2.75
C SER A 80 -13.11 2.75 -1.70
N PHE A 81 -12.26 2.40 -0.74
CA PHE A 81 -11.79 3.33 0.27
C PHE A 81 -10.32 3.06 0.65
N LEU A 82 -9.72 4.05 1.32
CA LEU A 82 -8.40 3.95 1.91
C LEU A 82 -8.58 3.78 3.42
N GLU A 83 -8.25 2.60 3.93
CA GLU A 83 -8.32 2.30 5.36
C GLU A 83 -7.29 3.12 6.15
N GLU A 84 -7.63 3.59 7.35
CA GLU A 84 -6.68 4.34 8.21
C GLU A 84 -5.60 3.44 8.83
N GLY A 85 -5.84 2.13 8.83
CA GLY A 85 -4.87 1.11 9.19
C GLY A 85 -4.26 0.38 7.98
N PHE A 86 -3.95 -0.90 8.18
CA PHE A 86 -3.39 -1.79 7.17
C PHE A 86 -4.27 -3.04 7.04
N ILE A 87 -4.69 -3.36 5.82
CA ILE A 87 -5.49 -4.55 5.55
C ILE A 87 -4.56 -5.66 5.08
N LEU A 88 -4.58 -6.78 5.81
CA LEU A 88 -3.84 -7.99 5.45
C LEU A 88 -4.81 -9.08 4.98
N GLU A 89 -4.62 -9.61 3.78
CA GLU A 89 -5.39 -10.76 3.30
C GLU A 89 -4.86 -12.07 3.91
N LYS A 90 -5.13 -12.27 5.20
CA LYS A 90 -4.75 -13.48 5.92
C LYS A 90 -5.88 -13.94 6.84
N LYS A 91 -6.02 -15.26 6.96
CA LYS A 91 -6.91 -15.89 7.94
C LYS A 91 -6.19 -16.01 9.28
N ILE A 92 -6.91 -15.73 10.36
CA ILE A 92 -6.46 -15.97 11.73
C ILE A 92 -6.41 -17.49 11.96
N GLY A 93 -5.55 -17.94 12.90
CA GLY A 93 -5.41 -19.34 13.27
C GLY A 93 -6.70 -19.98 13.80
N VAL A 94 -6.75 -21.32 13.79
CA VAL A 94 -7.91 -22.10 14.26
C VAL A 94 -8.08 -21.90 15.77
N GLY A 95 -9.32 -21.64 16.23
CA GLY A 95 -9.64 -21.47 17.65
C GLY A 95 -9.26 -20.11 18.26
N MET A 96 -8.74 -19.18 17.45
CA MET A 96 -8.40 -17.82 17.91
C MET A 96 -9.61 -16.87 17.84
N PRO A 97 -9.65 -15.81 18.67
CA PRO A 97 -10.68 -14.79 18.60
C PRO A 97 -10.61 -14.03 17.26
N LYS A 98 -11.79 -13.68 16.71
CA LYS A 98 -11.89 -12.97 15.42
C LYS A 98 -11.56 -11.48 15.52
N VAL A 99 -11.71 -10.91 16.72
CA VAL A 99 -11.46 -9.51 17.03
C VAL A 99 -10.60 -9.48 18.28
N LEU A 100 -9.56 -8.66 18.26
CA LEU A 100 -8.63 -8.47 19.36
C LEU A 100 -8.39 -6.98 19.54
N GLU A 101 -8.66 -6.47 20.73
CA GLU A 101 -8.45 -5.06 21.10
C GLU A 101 -7.09 -4.93 21.82
N ASP A 102 -6.42 -3.79 21.66
CA ASP A 102 -5.12 -3.47 22.31
C ASP A 102 -4.04 -4.56 22.19
N CYS A 103 -3.96 -5.19 21.02
CA CYS A 103 -3.02 -6.28 20.79
C CYS A 103 -1.59 -5.79 20.51
N ARG A 104 -0.61 -6.54 21.00
CA ARG A 104 0.81 -6.36 20.64
C ARG A 104 1.16 -7.31 19.52
N ILE A 105 1.64 -6.78 18.40
CA ILE A 105 1.94 -7.54 17.19
C ILE A 105 3.45 -7.76 17.09
N MET A 106 3.88 -9.01 16.97
CA MET A 106 5.28 -9.36 16.67
C MET A 106 5.38 -9.82 15.22
N VAL A 107 6.26 -9.17 14.45
CA VAL A 107 6.58 -9.59 13.09
C VAL A 107 7.83 -10.46 13.16
N ALA A 108 7.67 -11.76 12.91
CA ALA A 108 8.77 -12.73 12.93
C ALA A 108 8.93 -13.37 11.54
N ASN A 109 10.17 -13.50 11.10
CA ASN A 109 10.55 -14.22 9.87
C ASN A 109 11.22 -15.55 10.23
N CYS A 110 10.52 -16.36 11.04
CA CYS A 110 10.97 -17.69 11.46
C CYS A 110 10.04 -18.76 10.87
N GLN A 111 10.59 -19.89 10.44
CA GLN A 111 9.81 -21.04 9.99
C GLN A 111 9.14 -21.70 11.19
N MET A 112 7.84 -21.99 11.09
CA MET A 112 7.04 -22.57 12.19
C MET A 112 6.63 -24.04 11.95
N ASP A 113 6.74 -24.55 10.72
CA ASP A 113 6.20 -25.88 10.36
C ASP A 113 7.18 -27.03 10.65
N THR A 114 8.46 -26.87 10.34
CA THR A 114 9.46 -27.91 10.59
C THR A 114 10.74 -27.27 11.07
N ASP A 115 11.14 -27.63 12.29
CA ASP A 115 12.53 -27.53 12.73
C ASP A 115 13.34 -28.57 11.96
N LYS A 116 13.54 -28.33 10.66
CA LYS A 116 14.57 -29.03 9.91
C LYS A 116 15.88 -28.60 10.53
N ILE A 117 16.36 -29.43 11.44
CA ILE A 117 17.73 -29.38 11.90
C ILE A 117 18.57 -29.36 10.62
N LYS A 118 19.40 -28.33 10.43
CA LYS A 118 20.26 -28.17 9.24
C LYS A 118 21.40 -29.21 9.20
N ILE A 119 21.17 -30.38 9.78
CA ILE A 119 22.06 -31.52 9.77
C ILE A 119 21.56 -32.44 8.67
N TYR A 120 22.27 -32.46 7.56
CA TYR A 120 22.06 -33.44 6.50
C TYR A 120 22.34 -34.84 7.06
N GLY A 121 21.36 -35.74 7.00
CA GLY A 121 21.54 -37.15 7.39
C GLY A 121 20.95 -37.58 8.74
N ALA A 122 20.19 -36.72 9.43
CA ALA A 122 19.44 -37.14 10.61
C ALA A 122 18.39 -38.21 10.22
N ARG A 123 18.66 -39.47 10.60
CA ARG A 123 17.71 -40.59 10.45
C ARG A 123 17.09 -40.87 11.81
N VAL A 124 15.78 -40.69 11.92
CA VAL A 124 15.02 -41.17 13.08
C VAL A 124 14.74 -42.65 12.85
N LYS A 125 15.46 -43.52 13.54
CA LYS A 125 15.11 -44.94 13.63
C LYS A 125 14.12 -45.10 14.78
N VAL A 126 12.95 -45.65 14.47
CA VAL A 126 11.97 -46.07 15.47
C VAL A 126 11.96 -47.59 15.45
N ASP A 127 12.26 -48.21 16.59
CA ASP A 127 11.96 -49.63 16.79
C ASP A 127 10.51 -49.71 17.26
N SER A 128 9.67 -50.40 16.49
CA SER A 128 8.29 -50.69 16.89
C SER A 128 8.33 -51.61 18.10
N PHE A 129 7.84 -51.13 19.23
CA PHE A 129 7.41 -52.04 20.30
C PHE A 129 6.06 -52.66 19.90
N GLU A 130 5.93 -53.95 20.19
CA GLU A 130 4.72 -54.78 20.11
C GLU A 130 3.42 -54.06 20.44
#